data_AF-A0AAW9HWS3-F1
#
_entry.id   AF-A0AAW9HWS3-F1
#
_cell.length_a   1.000
_cell.length_b   1.000
_cell.length_c   1.000
_cell.angle_alpha   90.00
_cell.angle_beta   90.00
_cell.angle_gamma   90.00
#
_symmetry.space_group_name_H-M   'P 1'
#
loop_
_entity.id
_entity.type
_entity.pdbx_description
1 polymer ?
#
loop_
_entity_poly.entity_id
_entity_poly.type
_entity_poly.pdbx_seq_one_letter_code
_entity_poly.pdbx_strand_id
1 'polypeptide(L)'
;MSEKKTEAWGRILNAAGAPLSDLDKEILNLEETWRKSFATKEHAIRSLGMIPTQYYIHLMNIVKNPRAELEYPEIVRRIRTLCEQRGRERR
;
A
#
# COMPACT_ATOMS: atom_id res chain seq x y z
N MET A 1 -23.76 0.33 -14.29
CA MET A 1 -22.37 -0.17 -14.38
C MET A 1 -21.40 0.81 -13.67
N SER A 2 -21.62 1.13 -12.39
CA SER A 2 -20.68 1.95 -11.60
C SER A 2 -20.99 1.86 -10.10
N GLU A 3 -21.28 0.66 -9.59
CA GLU A 3 -21.56 0.45 -8.16
C GLU A 3 -20.36 -0.19 -7.43
N LYS A 4 -19.49 -0.89 -8.17
CA LYS A 4 -18.30 -1.53 -7.60
C LYS A 4 -17.16 -0.57 -7.28
N LYS A 5 -17.15 0.62 -7.91
CA LYS A 5 -16.04 1.57 -7.76
C LYS A 5 -16.06 2.21 -6.37
N THR A 6 -17.24 2.54 -5.83
CA THR A 6 -17.41 3.15 -4.50
C THR A 6 -17.14 2.17 -3.35
N GLU A 7 -17.49 0.89 -3.50
CA GLU A 7 -17.11 -0.16 -2.54
C GLU A 7 -15.60 -0.39 -2.50
N ALA A 8 -14.92 -0.24 -3.65
CA ALA A 8 -13.47 -0.32 -3.73
C ALA A 8 -12.77 0.88 -3.04
N TRP A 9 -13.33 2.09 -3.14
CA TRP A 9 -12.81 3.25 -2.38
C TRP A 9 -13.07 3.14 -0.87
N GLY A 10 -14.20 2.55 -0.45
CA GLY A 10 -14.53 2.33 0.96
C GLY A 10 -13.57 1.38 1.68
N ARG A 11 -12.96 0.43 0.96
CA ARG A 11 -11.95 -0.48 1.50
C ARG A 11 -10.55 0.14 1.65
N ILE A 12 -10.29 1.32 1.07
CA ILE A 12 -8.96 1.98 1.10
C ILE A 12 -8.65 2.60 2.47
N LEU A 13 -9.68 2.80 3.30
CA LEU A 13 -9.56 3.38 4.63
C LEU A 13 -9.68 2.28 5.69
N ASN A 14 -8.64 1.43 5.78
CA ASN A 14 -8.52 0.55 6.95
C ASN A 14 -8.27 1.45 8.18
N ALA A 15 -9.16 1.39 9.18
CA ALA A 15 -9.04 2.19 10.39
C ALA A 15 -7.73 1.82 11.11
N ALA A 16 -7.04 2.81 11.68
CA ALA A 16 -5.80 2.56 12.42
C ALA A 16 -6.04 1.51 13.51
N GLY A 17 -5.36 0.35 13.41
CA GLY A 17 -5.46 -0.76 14.36
C GLY A 17 -6.40 -1.91 13.95
N ALA A 18 -7.15 -1.78 12.85
CA ALA A 18 -7.92 -2.89 12.28
C ALA A 18 -7.01 -3.95 11.63
N PRO A 19 -7.44 -5.23 11.58
CA PRO A 19 -6.67 -6.30 10.93
C PRO A 19 -6.32 -5.95 9.48
N LEU A 20 -5.12 -6.35 9.04
CA LEU A 20 -4.73 -6.23 7.64
C LEU A 20 -5.66 -7.10 6.79
N SER A 21 -6.28 -6.50 5.78
CA SER A 21 -7.05 -7.27 4.80
C SER A 21 -6.12 -8.12 3.93
N ASP A 22 -6.65 -9.15 3.27
CA ASP A 22 -5.85 -9.95 2.33
C ASP A 22 -5.20 -9.09 1.24
N LEU A 23 -5.92 -8.05 0.81
CA LEU A 23 -5.41 -7.06 -0.14
C LEU A 23 -4.22 -6.27 0.44
N ASP A 24 -4.25 -5.94 1.73
CA ASP A 24 -3.17 -5.20 2.38
C ASP A 24 -1.89 -6.04 2.39
N LYS A 25 -2.03 -7.33 2.70
CA LYS A 25 -0.94 -8.30 2.69
C LYS A 25 -0.39 -8.51 1.28
N GLU A 26 -1.28 -8.60 0.29
CA GLU A 26 -0.89 -8.75 -1.11
C GLU A 26 -0.13 -7.53 -1.63
N ILE A 27 -0.56 -6.31 -1.27
CA ILE A 27 0.16 -5.06 -1.56
C ILE A 27 1.55 -5.06 -0.92
N LEU A 28 1.68 -5.44 0.35
CA LEU A 28 2.96 -5.48 1.05
C LEU A 28 3.91 -6.53 0.44
N ASN A 29 3.40 -7.71 0.11
CA ASN A 29 4.17 -8.77 -0.54
C ASN A 29 4.58 -8.37 -1.97
N LEU A 30 3.70 -7.71 -2.72
CA LEU A 30 4.05 -7.14 -4.01
C LEU A 30 5.16 -6.10 -3.86
N GLU A 31 5.11 -5.24 -2.85
CA GLU A 31 6.14 -4.21 -2.62
C GLU A 31 7.53 -4.83 -2.33
N GLU A 32 7.58 -6.02 -1.74
CA GLU A 32 8.81 -6.78 -1.54
C GLU A 32 9.29 -7.47 -2.82
N THR A 33 8.37 -8.08 -3.57
CA THR A 33 8.71 -8.97 -4.70
C THR A 33 8.79 -8.27 -6.04
N TRP A 34 8.23 -7.06 -6.19
CA TRP A 34 8.06 -6.47 -7.53
C TRP A 34 9.37 -6.22 -8.26
N ARG A 35 10.45 -5.91 -7.52
CA ARG A 35 11.78 -5.71 -8.11
C ARG A 35 12.36 -6.97 -8.74
N LYS A 36 11.92 -8.15 -8.30
CA LYS A 36 12.36 -9.45 -8.80
C LYS A 36 11.43 -9.96 -9.91
N SER A 37 10.13 -9.70 -9.79
CA SER A 37 9.11 -10.32 -10.64
C SER A 37 8.62 -9.41 -11.78
N PHE A 38 8.85 -8.10 -11.72
CA PHE A 38 8.34 -7.14 -12.71
C PHE A 38 9.41 -6.15 -13.17
N ALA A 39 9.34 -5.76 -14.45
CA ALA A 39 10.23 -4.76 -15.02
C ALA A 39 9.99 -3.35 -14.45
N THR A 40 8.72 -3.02 -14.14
CA THR A 40 8.35 -1.71 -13.58
C THR A 40 7.34 -1.85 -12.46
N LYS A 41 7.37 -0.91 -11.52
CA LYS A 41 6.39 -0.84 -10.43
C LYS A 41 4.97 -0.66 -10.95
N GLU A 42 4.78 0.08 -12.04
CA GLU A 42 3.46 0.23 -12.67
C GLU A 42 2.91 -1.08 -13.23
N HIS A 43 3.76 -1.93 -13.82
CA HIS A 43 3.33 -3.27 -14.26
C HIS A 43 2.89 -4.13 -13.09
N ALA A 44 3.64 -4.12 -11.99
CA ALA A 44 3.27 -4.83 -10.77
C ALA A 44 1.94 -4.32 -10.18
N ILE A 45 1.71 -3.00 -10.18
CA ILE A 45 0.44 -2.45 -9.69
C ILE A 45 -0.72 -2.85 -10.61
N ARG A 46 -0.52 -2.81 -11.93
CA ARG A 46 -1.53 -3.23 -12.89
C ARG A 46 -1.86 -4.72 -12.81
N SER A 47 -0.92 -5.58 -12.41
CA SER A 47 -1.21 -7.00 -12.21
C SER A 47 -2.17 -7.25 -11.04
N LEU A 48 -2.26 -6.34 -10.06
CA LEU A 48 -3.31 -6.35 -9.02
C LEU A 48 -4.66 -5.78 -9.51
N GLY A 49 -4.77 -5.39 -10.78
CA GLY A 49 -5.97 -4.74 -11.31
C GLY A 49 -6.20 -3.32 -10.79
N MET A 50 -5.18 -2.68 -10.20
CA MET A 50 -5.28 -1.36 -9.59
C MET A 50 -4.70 -0.25 -10.47
N ILE A 51 -5.17 0.97 -10.22
CA ILE A 51 -4.56 2.18 -10.77
C ILE A 51 -3.42 2.63 -9.84
N PRO A 52 -2.26 3.10 -10.36
CA PRO A 52 -1.12 3.54 -9.55
C PRO A 52 -1.49 4.49 -8.40
N THR A 53 -2.35 5.47 -8.66
CA THR A 53 -2.78 6.44 -7.64
C THR A 53 -3.49 5.78 -6.46
N GLN A 54 -4.37 4.81 -6.72
CA GLN A 54 -5.08 4.09 -5.67
C GLN A 54 -4.13 3.23 -4.84
N TYR A 55 -3.20 2.55 -5.50
CA TYR A 55 -2.17 1.74 -4.85
C TYR A 55 -1.36 2.56 -3.85
N TYR A 56 -0.87 3.73 -4.24
CA TYR A 56 -0.05 4.56 -3.35
C TYR A 56 -0.84 5.13 -2.17
N ILE A 57 -2.09 5.56 -2.37
CA ILE A 57 -2.96 6.01 -1.28
C ILE A 57 -3.19 4.88 -0.28
N HIS A 58 -3.48 3.68 -0.78
CA HIS A 58 -3.71 2.50 0.03
C HIS A 58 -2.45 2.10 0.81
N LEU A 59 -1.30 2.05 0.14
CA LEU A 59 0.00 1.79 0.76
C LEU A 59 0.31 2.80 1.88
N MET A 60 0.02 4.09 1.65
CA MET A 60 0.22 5.12 2.67
C MET A 60 -0.70 4.94 3.90
N ASN A 61 -1.88 4.34 3.75
CA ASN A 61 -2.76 4.01 4.86
C ASN A 61 -2.28 2.77 5.62
N ILE A 62 -1.85 1.72 4.93
CA ILE A 62 -1.28 0.50 5.54
C ILE A 62 -0.11 0.87 6.46
N VAL A 63 0.80 1.74 6.01
CA VAL A 63 2.01 2.11 6.78
C VAL A 63 1.69 2.88 8.08
N LYS A 64 0.49 3.48 8.17
CA LYS A 64 -0.02 4.12 9.40
C LYS A 64 -0.66 3.13 10.37
N ASN A 65 -0.96 1.90 9.94
CA ASN A 65 -1.53 0.87 10.78
C ASN A 65 -0.43 0.18 11.61
N PRO A 66 -0.49 0.21 12.96
CA PRO A 66 0.52 -0.44 13.80
C PRO A 66 0.60 -1.96 13.58
N ARG A 67 -0.50 -2.62 13.18
CA ARG A 67 -0.48 -4.06 12.86
C ARG A 67 0.37 -4.38 11.63
N ALA A 68 0.45 -3.46 10.67
CA ALA A 68 1.31 -3.65 9.51
C ALA A 68 2.78 -3.75 9.89
N GLU A 69 3.21 -2.97 10.90
CA GLU A 69 4.57 -3.03 11.42
C GLU A 69 4.86 -4.31 12.22
N LEU A 70 3.84 -4.90 12.84
CA LEU A 70 3.97 -6.19 13.54
C LEU A 70 4.12 -7.36 12.56
N GLU A 71 3.36 -7.38 11.46
CA GLU A 71 3.40 -8.47 10.47
C GLU A 71 4.55 -8.30 9.46
N TYR A 72 4.83 -7.06 9.03
CA TYR A 72 5.82 -6.74 7.99
C TYR A 72 6.74 -5.57 8.40
N PRO A 73 7.58 -5.75 9.44
CA PRO A 73 8.33 -4.66 10.06
C PRO A 73 9.29 -3.95 9.10
N GLU A 74 10.06 -4.70 8.32
CA GLU A 74 11.15 -4.14 7.50
C GLU A 74 10.63 -3.24 6.37
N ILE A 75 9.61 -3.69 5.64
CA ILE A 75 9.05 -2.93 4.53
C ILE A 75 8.29 -1.70 5.04
N VAL A 76 7.54 -1.83 6.14
CA VAL A 76 6.77 -0.72 6.72
C VAL A 76 7.68 0.37 7.23
N ARG A 77 8.77 0.03 7.94
CA ARG A 77 9.78 1.00 8.38
C ARG A 77 10.45 1.69 7.20
N ARG A 78 10.86 0.93 6.19
CA ARG A 78 11.49 1.49 4.97
C ARG A 78 10.58 2.51 4.29
N ILE A 79 9.30 2.19 4.12
CA ILE A 79 8.35 3.11 3.49
C ILE A 79 8.12 4.34 4.37
N ARG A 80 8.00 4.15 5.69
CA ARG A 80 7.81 5.27 6.64
C ARG A 80 8.99 6.24 6.59
N THR A 81 10.22 5.74 6.58
CA THR A 81 11.43 6.57 6.43
C THR A 81 11.43 7.36 5.12
N LEU A 82 11.05 6.73 3.99
CA LEU A 82 10.94 7.42 2.70
C LEU A 82 9.85 8.50 2.71
N CYS A 83 8.72 8.25 3.37
CA CYS A 83 7.65 9.23 3.55
C CYS A 83 8.10 10.41 4.40
N GLU A 84 8.80 10.17 5.51
CA GLU A 84 9.34 11.23 6.38
C GLU A 84 10.38 12.09 5.67
N GLN A 85 11.29 11.47 4.89
CA GLN A 85 12.26 12.20 4.07
C GLN A 85 11.55 13.15 3.10
N ARG A 86 10.54 12.65 2.37
CA ARG A 86 9.73 13.45 1.43
C ARG A 86 8.87 14.50 2.14
N GLY A 87 8.42 14.23 3.37
CA GLY A 87 7.65 15.17 4.17
C GLY A 87 8.49 16.35 4.65
N ARG A 88 9.75 16.09 5.02
CA ARG A 88 10.71 17.14 5.39
C ARG A 88 11.10 18.04 4.22
N GLU A 89 11.19 17.50 3.01
CA GLU A 89 11.52 18.29 1.81
C GLU A 89 10.42 19.27 1.38
N ARG A 90 9.16 19.00 1.75
CA ARG A 90 8.00 19.84 1.41
C ARG A 90 7.70 20.93 2.44
N ARG A 91 8.38 20.92 3.58
CA ARG A 91 8.10 21.79 4.74
C ARG A 91 9.17 22.86 4.85
#